data_AF-A0A6A6BQV3-F1
#
_entry.id   AF-A0A6A6BQV3-F1
#
_cell.length_a   1.000
_cell.length_b   1.000
_cell.length_c   1.000
_cell.angle_alpha   90.00
_cell.angle_beta   90.00
_cell.angle_gamma   90.00
#
_symmetry.space_group_name_H-M   'P 1'
#
loop_
_entity.id
_entity.type
_entity.pdbx_description
1 polymer ?
#
loop_
_entity_poly.entity_id
_entity_poly.type
_entity_poly.pdbx_seq_one_letter_code
_entity_poly.pdbx_strand_id
1 'polypeptide(L)'
;MGGVAALPKAPDTAALLSKPSADLDVAASQVEALAKNAHEAAFEQLEESGPFRADTCTKDNVSVRREWGVLKDEEKKEYINAVLCLQRKPANTPQALAPGAKTRYDDFVAVHINQTMTIHETGTFLSWHRWFTWAYEQALRNECGYTGTQPYWDWSQTARTGFAASPIFDGSAVSLSGNGAPVPNQGEVLVGGPDTTGLAPIRLPPGSGGGCVYAGPFSNMSVNLGPALLFLPNGSHVSASNPLDYNARCLRRDLTDAVLRANANASSIATLVLDSGDIHSFQTAMQGAPGASLGVHGGAHYALGGDPGRDFFVSPGDPAFFLHHAMVDRVWWVWQMRGQGVRLPQVAQTGTFLDVPKSRNTSLGDAVDLGFALGSMGLREQLMRVGDLVSTVGGPFCYVYE
;
A
#
# COMPACT_ATOMS: atom_id res chain seq x y z
N MET A 1 -6.39 7.27 56.64
CA MET A 1 -7.10 7.29 55.34
C MET A 1 -6.17 7.97 54.34
N GLY A 2 -5.44 7.18 53.56
CA GLY A 2 -4.53 7.70 52.53
C GLY A 2 -5.34 8.16 51.32
N GLY A 3 -5.11 9.40 50.89
CA GLY A 3 -5.75 9.98 49.71
C GLY A 3 -5.34 9.23 48.45
N VAL A 4 -6.33 8.73 47.72
CA VAL A 4 -6.14 8.16 46.39
C VAL A 4 -5.80 9.33 45.46
N ALA A 5 -4.58 9.35 44.94
CA ALA A 5 -4.17 10.29 43.92
C ALA A 5 -5.05 10.06 42.68
N ALA A 6 -5.73 11.11 42.23
CA ALA A 6 -6.50 11.09 40.99
C ALA A 6 -5.56 10.77 39.81
N LEU A 7 -5.96 9.80 38.99
CA LEU A 7 -5.29 9.51 37.73
C LEU A 7 -5.27 10.77 36.85
N PRO A 8 -4.17 11.05 36.13
CA PRO A 8 -4.10 12.20 35.24
C PRO A 8 -5.19 12.13 34.18
N LYS A 9 -5.91 13.24 34.02
CA LYS A 9 -6.94 13.43 33.00
C LYS A 9 -6.32 13.17 31.63
N ALA A 10 -6.89 12.27 30.84
CA ALA A 10 -6.47 12.05 29.46
C ALA A 10 -6.41 13.41 28.74
N PRO A 11 -5.36 13.69 27.94
CA PRO A 11 -5.26 14.93 27.20
C PRO A 11 -6.53 15.11 26.34
N ASP A 12 -7.02 16.35 26.28
CA ASP A 12 -8.13 16.71 25.41
C ASP A 12 -7.78 16.31 23.96
N THR A 13 -8.60 15.46 23.34
CA THR A 13 -8.37 14.93 21.99
C THR A 13 -8.23 16.07 20.97
N ALA A 14 -8.93 17.19 21.16
CA ALA A 14 -8.80 18.36 20.30
C ALA A 14 -7.40 19.00 20.40
N ALA A 15 -6.84 19.08 21.61
CA ALA A 15 -5.49 19.58 21.82
C ALA A 15 -4.44 18.61 21.25
N LEU A 16 -4.63 17.31 21.42
CA LEU A 16 -3.73 16.27 20.90
C LEU A 16 -3.61 16.31 19.37
N LEU A 17 -4.71 16.60 18.67
CA LEU A 17 -4.76 16.59 17.20
C LEU A 17 -4.55 17.97 16.55
N SER A 18 -4.16 18.97 17.33
CA SER A 18 -3.99 20.35 16.83
C SER A 18 -2.77 20.53 15.92
N LYS A 19 -1.70 19.76 16.15
CA LYS A 19 -0.45 19.76 15.36
C LYS A 19 0.25 18.41 15.47
N PRO A 20 1.00 17.95 14.46
CA PRO A 20 1.73 16.71 14.57
C PRO A 20 2.87 16.79 15.58
N SER A 21 3.16 15.66 16.21
CA SER A 21 4.28 15.51 17.14
C SER A 21 5.47 14.81 16.46
N ALA A 22 6.68 15.27 16.78
CA ALA A 22 7.92 14.56 16.47
C ALA A 22 8.28 13.51 17.54
N ASP A 23 7.70 13.62 18.75
CA ASP A 23 7.79 12.58 19.77
C ASP A 23 6.96 11.37 19.35
N LEU A 24 7.60 10.20 19.27
CA LEU A 24 7.00 8.99 18.69
C LEU A 24 5.88 8.39 19.54
N ASP A 25 5.89 8.56 20.87
CA ASP A 25 4.84 8.05 21.75
C ASP A 25 3.60 8.94 21.68
N VAL A 26 3.81 10.27 21.64
CA VAL A 26 2.72 11.23 21.41
C VAL A 26 2.16 11.04 20.00
N ALA A 27 3.00 10.87 18.98
CA ALA A 27 2.56 10.66 17.62
C ALA A 27 1.79 9.34 17.45
N ALA A 28 2.19 8.26 18.13
CA ALA A 28 1.42 7.02 18.15
C ALA A 28 0.01 7.24 18.73
N SER A 29 -0.07 7.99 19.84
CA SER A 29 -1.37 8.39 20.43
C SER A 29 -2.21 9.26 19.49
N GLN A 30 -1.57 10.13 18.68
CA GLN A 30 -2.25 10.90 17.64
C GLN A 30 -2.83 10.00 16.55
N VAL A 31 -2.04 9.05 16.04
CA VAL A 31 -2.48 8.10 15.00
C VAL A 31 -3.67 7.27 15.48
N GLU A 32 -3.64 6.79 16.72
CA GLU A 32 -4.75 6.04 17.33
C GLU A 32 -6.02 6.90 17.45
N ALA A 33 -5.89 8.13 18.00
CA ALA A 33 -7.03 9.04 18.11
C ALA A 33 -7.61 9.44 16.74
N LEU A 34 -6.76 9.63 15.73
CA LEU A 34 -7.18 9.91 14.36
C LEU A 34 -7.96 8.75 13.75
N ALA A 35 -7.48 7.51 13.93
CA ALA A 35 -8.15 6.33 13.43
C ALA A 35 -9.51 6.12 14.11
N LYS A 36 -9.59 6.31 15.44
CA LYS A 36 -10.84 6.24 16.19
C LYS A 36 -11.87 7.26 15.69
N ASN A 37 -11.48 8.53 15.57
CA ASN A 37 -12.37 9.58 15.07
C ASN A 37 -12.84 9.29 13.63
N ALA A 38 -11.96 8.76 12.79
CA ALA A 38 -12.30 8.39 11.43
C ALA A 38 -13.31 7.22 11.39
N HIS A 39 -13.15 6.25 12.28
CA HIS A 39 -14.08 5.13 12.40
C HIS A 39 -15.47 5.60 12.81
N GLU A 40 -15.57 6.44 13.85
CA GLU A 40 -16.83 7.05 14.28
C GLU A 40 -17.51 7.83 13.14
N ALA A 41 -16.76 8.70 12.44
CA ALA A 41 -17.27 9.47 11.31
C ALA A 41 -17.72 8.60 10.12
N ALA A 42 -17.04 7.47 9.85
CA ALA A 42 -17.45 6.56 8.79
C ALA A 42 -18.75 5.83 9.14
N PHE A 43 -18.97 5.49 10.41
CA PHE A 43 -20.23 4.91 10.87
C PHE A 43 -21.39 5.91 10.88
N GLU A 44 -21.11 7.20 11.09
CA GLU A 44 -22.09 8.28 10.87
C GLU A 44 -22.42 8.39 9.37
N GLN A 45 -21.42 8.37 8.49
CA GLN A 45 -21.61 8.42 7.03
C GLN A 45 -22.50 7.29 6.50
N LEU A 46 -22.47 6.10 7.13
CA LEU A 46 -23.37 4.99 6.77
C LEU A 46 -24.85 5.30 7.03
N GLU A 47 -25.16 6.15 8.02
CA GLU A 47 -26.54 6.53 8.34
C GLU A 47 -27.08 7.65 7.43
N GLU A 48 -26.19 8.45 6.87
CA GLU A 48 -26.56 9.60 6.04
C GLU A 48 -26.73 9.21 4.56
N SER A 49 -27.74 9.76 3.89
CA SER A 49 -27.83 9.67 2.43
C SER A 49 -26.89 10.69 1.77
N GLY A 50 -26.09 10.27 0.78
CA GLY A 50 -25.21 11.20 0.08
C GLY A 50 -24.64 10.63 -1.22
N PRO A 51 -24.08 11.49 -2.10
CA PRO A 51 -23.59 11.08 -3.43
C PRO A 51 -22.39 10.13 -3.39
N PHE A 52 -21.73 10.01 -2.23
CA PHE A 52 -20.58 9.14 -2.02
C PHE A 52 -20.88 7.95 -1.09
N ARG A 53 -22.17 7.63 -0.88
CA ARG A 53 -22.60 6.40 -0.19
C ARG A 53 -23.40 5.54 -1.16
N ALA A 54 -23.11 4.25 -1.21
CA ALA A 54 -23.92 3.28 -1.92
C ALA A 54 -25.10 2.84 -1.02
N ASP A 55 -26.30 2.77 -1.58
CA ASP A 55 -27.48 2.30 -0.83
C ASP A 55 -27.40 0.83 -0.41
N THR A 56 -26.54 0.06 -1.08
CA THR A 56 -26.25 -1.33 -0.73
C THR A 56 -25.30 -1.48 0.46
N CYS A 57 -24.64 -0.40 0.90
CA CYS A 57 -23.72 -0.43 2.03
C CYS A 57 -24.40 0.04 3.31
N THR A 58 -24.48 -0.83 4.31
CA THR A 58 -25.18 -0.58 5.57
C THR A 58 -24.30 -0.98 6.76
N LYS A 59 -24.70 -0.55 7.97
CA LYS A 59 -24.04 -0.97 9.21
C LYS A 59 -24.03 -2.49 9.43
N ASP A 60 -25.00 -3.19 8.86
CA ASP A 60 -25.15 -4.64 9.03
C ASP A 60 -24.23 -5.45 8.11
N ASN A 61 -23.78 -4.88 6.98
CA ASN A 61 -22.98 -5.58 5.98
C ASN A 61 -21.61 -4.95 5.70
N VAL A 62 -21.29 -3.81 6.32
CA VAL A 62 -19.97 -3.17 6.19
C VAL A 62 -18.88 -4.08 6.73
N SER A 63 -17.85 -4.29 5.91
CA SER A 63 -16.68 -5.09 6.29
C SER A 63 -15.64 -4.25 7.03
N VAL A 64 -14.91 -4.85 7.98
CA VAL A 64 -13.85 -4.16 8.74
C VAL A 64 -12.48 -4.72 8.34
N ARG A 65 -11.61 -3.86 7.80
CA ARG A 65 -10.20 -4.18 7.53
C ARG A 65 -9.37 -3.89 8.78
N ARG A 66 -8.56 -4.88 9.19
CA ARG A 66 -7.83 -4.87 10.46
C ARG A 66 -6.33 -5.03 10.23
N GLU A 67 -5.55 -4.59 11.22
CA GLU A 67 -4.10 -4.72 11.23
C GLU A 67 -3.68 -6.21 11.26
N TRP A 68 -2.60 -6.58 10.57
CA TRP A 68 -2.16 -7.98 10.50
C TRP A 68 -1.86 -8.61 11.87
N GLY A 69 -1.15 -7.88 12.74
CA GLY A 69 -0.78 -8.30 14.08
C GLY A 69 -1.96 -8.62 15.01
N VAL A 70 -3.14 -8.00 14.81
CA VAL A 70 -4.35 -8.32 15.60
C VAL A 70 -5.11 -9.56 15.11
N LEU A 71 -4.81 -10.06 13.91
CA LEU A 71 -5.43 -11.28 13.38
C LEU A 71 -4.94 -12.53 14.12
N LYS A 72 -5.85 -13.49 14.31
CA LYS A 72 -5.50 -14.83 14.78
C LYS A 72 -4.69 -15.58 13.75
N ASP A 73 -3.92 -16.56 14.19
CA ASP A 73 -3.10 -17.39 13.32
C ASP A 73 -3.92 -18.12 12.26
N GLU A 74 -5.16 -18.53 12.57
CA GLU A 74 -6.08 -19.15 11.62
C GLU A 74 -6.49 -18.18 10.50
N GLU A 75 -6.79 -16.92 10.86
CA GLU A 75 -7.16 -15.86 9.91
C GLU A 75 -5.97 -15.52 9.00
N LYS A 76 -4.75 -15.43 9.58
CA LYS A 76 -3.51 -15.24 8.82
C LYS A 76 -3.26 -16.38 7.84
N LYS A 77 -3.41 -17.64 8.28
CA LYS A 77 -3.28 -18.82 7.42
C LYS A 77 -4.30 -18.83 6.29
N GLU A 78 -5.54 -18.45 6.58
CA GLU A 78 -6.60 -18.37 5.57
C GLU A 78 -6.24 -17.37 4.46
N TYR A 79 -5.78 -16.17 4.83
CA TYR A 79 -5.28 -15.17 3.88
C TYR A 79 -4.12 -15.71 3.05
N ILE A 80 -3.07 -16.23 3.71
CA ILE A 80 -1.88 -16.79 3.06
C ILE A 80 -2.25 -17.90 2.06
N ASN A 81 -3.14 -18.81 2.45
CA ASN A 81 -3.59 -19.89 1.58
C ASN A 81 -4.34 -19.36 0.34
N ALA A 82 -5.13 -18.30 0.49
CA ALA A 82 -5.80 -17.66 -0.64
C ALA A 82 -4.80 -17.00 -1.60
N VAL A 83 -3.75 -16.34 -1.09
CA VAL A 83 -2.69 -15.77 -1.93
C VAL A 83 -1.94 -16.88 -2.68
N LEU A 84 -1.54 -17.95 -1.99
CA LEU A 84 -0.89 -19.11 -2.60
C LEU A 84 -1.78 -19.79 -3.64
N CYS A 85 -3.10 -19.76 -3.45
CA CYS A 85 -4.06 -20.22 -4.46
C CYS A 85 -4.05 -19.34 -5.72
N LEU A 86 -4.03 -18.00 -5.60
CA LEU A 86 -3.89 -17.11 -6.76
C LEU A 86 -2.56 -17.31 -7.50
N GLN A 87 -1.49 -17.65 -6.78
CA GLN A 87 -0.18 -18.02 -7.37
C GLN A 87 -0.18 -19.38 -8.08
N ARG A 88 -1.27 -20.17 -8.01
CA ARG A 88 -1.40 -21.46 -8.71
C ARG A 88 -2.42 -21.44 -9.84
N LYS A 89 -3.42 -20.56 -9.76
CA LYS A 89 -4.43 -20.43 -10.81
C LYS A 89 -3.82 -19.81 -12.07
N PRO A 90 -4.22 -20.23 -13.28
CA PRO A 90 -3.68 -19.71 -14.53
C PRO A 90 -4.04 -18.23 -14.73
N ALA A 91 -3.11 -17.46 -15.31
CA ALA A 91 -3.33 -16.07 -15.69
C ALA A 91 -4.49 -15.91 -16.68
N ASN A 92 -5.22 -14.80 -16.56
CA ASN A 92 -6.25 -14.38 -17.51
C ASN A 92 -5.71 -13.45 -18.60
N THR A 93 -4.60 -12.75 -18.33
CA THR A 93 -3.98 -11.84 -19.30
C THR A 93 -3.54 -12.63 -20.53
N PRO A 94 -3.94 -12.23 -21.76
CA PRO A 94 -3.50 -12.89 -22.97
C PRO A 94 -1.97 -12.96 -23.07
N GLN A 95 -1.43 -14.13 -23.42
CA GLN A 95 0.02 -14.32 -23.56
C GLN A 95 0.67 -13.36 -24.54
N ALA A 96 -0.07 -12.87 -25.54
CA ALA A 96 0.42 -11.87 -26.49
C ALA A 96 0.66 -10.49 -25.86
N LEU A 97 0.04 -10.19 -24.71
CA LEU A 97 0.18 -8.92 -23.99
C LEU A 97 1.17 -9.02 -22.84
N ALA A 98 1.16 -10.14 -22.10
CA ALA A 98 2.12 -10.41 -21.04
C ALA A 98 2.60 -11.87 -21.11
N PRO A 99 3.61 -12.18 -21.95
CA PRO A 99 4.11 -13.54 -22.11
C PRO A 99 4.60 -14.18 -20.80
N GLY A 100 5.07 -13.35 -19.87
CA GLY A 100 5.55 -13.75 -18.55
C GLY A 100 4.47 -14.02 -17.51
N ALA A 101 3.22 -13.58 -17.73
CA ALA A 101 2.14 -13.84 -16.79
C ALA A 101 1.76 -15.34 -16.85
N LYS A 102 1.99 -16.05 -15.74
CA LYS A 102 1.66 -17.48 -15.62
C LYS A 102 0.50 -17.73 -14.68
N THR A 103 0.32 -16.86 -13.69
CA THR A 103 -0.62 -17.03 -12.60
C THR A 103 -1.63 -15.89 -12.52
N ARG A 104 -2.76 -16.10 -11.83
CA ARG A 104 -3.69 -15.00 -11.52
C ARG A 104 -3.04 -13.90 -10.71
N TYR A 105 -2.08 -14.23 -9.85
CA TYR A 105 -1.28 -13.24 -9.14
C TYR A 105 -0.47 -12.37 -10.12
N ASP A 106 0.10 -12.96 -11.18
CA ASP A 106 0.83 -12.22 -12.20
C ASP A 106 -0.06 -11.25 -13.00
N ASP A 107 -1.37 -11.48 -13.09
CA ASP A 107 -2.27 -10.52 -13.75
C ASP A 107 -2.30 -9.17 -13.03
N PHE A 108 -2.23 -9.18 -11.69
CA PHE A 108 -2.14 -7.98 -10.87
C PHE A 108 -0.78 -7.29 -11.03
N VAL A 109 0.30 -8.08 -11.08
CA VAL A 109 1.65 -7.55 -11.32
C VAL A 109 1.75 -6.93 -12.73
N ALA A 110 1.20 -7.59 -13.75
CA ALA A 110 1.26 -7.15 -15.13
C ALA A 110 0.52 -5.82 -15.36
N VAL A 111 -0.70 -5.66 -14.82
CA VAL A 111 -1.44 -4.40 -14.99
C VAL A 111 -0.75 -3.24 -14.29
N HIS A 112 -0.16 -3.47 -13.12
CA HIS A 112 0.60 -2.44 -12.41
C HIS A 112 1.84 -2.02 -13.21
N ILE A 113 2.62 -2.98 -13.74
CA ILE A 113 3.76 -2.68 -14.63
C ILE A 113 3.28 -1.82 -15.81
N ASN A 114 2.19 -2.24 -16.47
CA ASN A 114 1.69 -1.61 -17.68
C ASN A 114 1.17 -0.18 -17.44
N GLN A 115 0.65 0.12 -16.25
CA GLN A 115 0.01 1.40 -15.95
C GLN A 115 0.82 2.30 -14.99
N THR A 116 2.01 1.88 -14.53
CA THR A 116 2.81 2.59 -13.50
C THR A 116 2.94 4.10 -13.79
N MET A 117 3.15 4.48 -15.06
CA MET A 117 3.35 5.87 -15.49
C MET A 117 2.06 6.73 -15.54
N THR A 118 0.90 6.14 -15.26
CA THR A 118 -0.41 6.82 -15.23
C THR A 118 -1.17 6.61 -13.92
N ILE A 119 -0.53 5.98 -12.91
CA ILE A 119 -1.14 5.65 -11.61
C ILE A 119 -0.28 6.09 -10.42
N HIS A 120 0.88 6.71 -10.65
CA HIS A 120 1.73 7.29 -9.61
C HIS A 120 2.08 8.72 -9.97
N GLU A 121 2.23 9.58 -8.97
CA GLU A 121 2.42 11.03 -9.16
C GLU A 121 1.34 11.63 -10.09
N THR A 122 0.12 11.14 -9.94
CA THR A 122 -1.05 11.41 -10.78
C THR A 122 -2.28 11.63 -9.92
N GLY A 123 -3.35 12.18 -10.49
CA GLY A 123 -4.63 12.35 -9.79
C GLY A 123 -5.45 11.08 -9.60
N THR A 124 -5.00 9.96 -10.17
CA THR A 124 -5.61 8.65 -10.03
C THR A 124 -4.92 7.78 -8.97
N PHE A 125 -3.76 8.19 -8.44
CA PHE A 125 -2.94 7.36 -7.56
C PHE A 125 -3.73 6.70 -6.42
N LEU A 126 -4.40 7.49 -5.59
CA LEU A 126 -5.11 6.98 -4.42
C LEU A 126 -6.33 6.12 -4.78
N SER A 127 -7.15 6.58 -5.74
CA SER A 127 -8.38 5.89 -6.15
C SER A 127 -8.10 4.60 -6.91
N TRP A 128 -7.09 4.61 -7.79
CA TRP A 128 -6.65 3.41 -8.51
C TRP A 128 -6.12 2.35 -7.55
N HIS A 129 -5.26 2.71 -6.60
CA HIS A 129 -4.69 1.76 -5.64
C HIS A 129 -5.72 1.23 -4.63
N ARG A 130 -6.69 2.06 -4.23
CA ARG A 130 -7.86 1.61 -3.45
C ARG A 130 -8.62 0.52 -4.22
N TRP A 131 -8.95 0.79 -5.49
CA TRP A 131 -9.68 -0.17 -6.31
C TRP A 131 -8.86 -1.42 -6.60
N PHE A 132 -7.56 -1.28 -6.89
CA PHE A 132 -6.63 -2.38 -7.12
C PHE A 132 -6.53 -3.33 -5.91
N THR A 133 -6.44 -2.75 -4.70
CA THR A 133 -6.41 -3.52 -3.45
C THR A 133 -7.74 -4.22 -3.17
N TRP A 134 -8.87 -3.54 -3.41
CA TRP A 134 -10.19 -4.16 -3.30
C TRP A 134 -10.40 -5.27 -4.35
N ALA A 135 -9.97 -5.05 -5.59
CA ALA A 135 -10.00 -6.00 -6.68
C ALA A 135 -9.24 -7.30 -6.33
N TYR A 136 -8.06 -7.14 -5.75
CA TYR A 136 -7.27 -8.25 -5.25
C TYR A 136 -7.99 -9.01 -4.13
N GLU A 137 -8.59 -8.30 -3.17
CA GLU A 137 -9.43 -8.90 -2.13
C GLU A 137 -10.58 -9.71 -2.75
N GLN A 138 -11.27 -9.17 -3.77
CA GLN A 138 -12.35 -9.89 -4.45
C GLN A 138 -11.83 -11.14 -5.18
N ALA A 139 -10.65 -11.11 -5.79
CA ALA A 139 -10.05 -12.29 -6.39
C ALA A 139 -9.74 -13.37 -5.34
N LEU A 140 -9.21 -12.99 -4.18
CA LEU A 140 -9.00 -13.92 -3.06
C LEU A 140 -10.32 -14.57 -2.60
N ARG A 141 -11.37 -13.77 -2.44
CA ARG A 141 -12.68 -14.23 -1.98
C ARG A 141 -13.37 -15.13 -3.00
N ASN A 142 -13.49 -14.66 -4.23
CA ASN A 142 -14.34 -15.27 -5.25
C ASN A 142 -13.64 -16.41 -6.01
N GLU A 143 -12.31 -16.42 -6.08
CA GLU A 143 -11.56 -17.47 -6.78
C GLU A 143 -10.92 -18.47 -5.82
N CYS A 144 -10.54 -18.03 -4.62
CA CYS A 144 -9.75 -18.82 -3.68
C CYS A 144 -10.42 -19.06 -2.32
N GLY A 145 -11.70 -18.67 -2.17
CA GLY A 145 -12.51 -19.01 -1.00
C GLY A 145 -12.12 -18.27 0.27
N TYR A 146 -11.40 -17.15 0.17
CA TYR A 146 -11.11 -16.29 1.33
C TYR A 146 -12.40 -15.69 1.88
N THR A 147 -12.59 -15.76 3.20
CA THR A 147 -13.80 -15.22 3.86
C THR A 147 -13.50 -13.98 4.69
N GLY A 148 -12.25 -13.79 5.11
CA GLY A 148 -11.78 -12.59 5.81
C GLY A 148 -11.68 -11.35 4.92
N THR A 149 -11.29 -10.21 5.51
CA THR A 149 -11.09 -8.92 4.83
C THR A 149 -9.61 -8.68 4.50
N GLN A 150 -9.31 -7.77 3.57
CA GLN A 150 -7.92 -7.42 3.28
C GLN A 150 -7.23 -6.80 4.51
N PRO A 151 -6.18 -7.44 5.08
CA PRO A 151 -5.44 -6.87 6.19
C PRO A 151 -4.53 -5.73 5.74
N TYR A 152 -4.11 -4.91 6.69
CA TYR A 152 -3.14 -3.83 6.45
C TYR A 152 -1.87 -3.98 7.31
N TRP A 153 -0.77 -3.39 6.83
CA TRP A 153 0.50 -3.31 7.52
C TRP A 153 0.65 -1.93 8.18
N ASP A 154 0.51 -1.85 9.50
CA ASP A 154 0.85 -0.63 10.23
C ASP A 154 2.37 -0.43 10.30
N TRP A 155 2.88 0.45 9.43
CA TRP A 155 4.30 0.76 9.36
C TRP A 155 4.84 1.28 10.68
N SER A 156 4.04 2.04 11.44
CA SER A 156 4.50 2.67 12.68
C SER A 156 4.84 1.65 13.76
N GLN A 157 4.10 0.54 13.81
CA GLN A 157 4.38 -0.57 14.73
C GLN A 157 5.68 -1.26 14.35
N THR A 158 5.88 -1.57 13.06
CA THR A 158 7.12 -2.18 12.58
C THR A 158 8.30 -1.22 12.70
N ALA A 159 8.12 0.08 12.49
CA ALA A 159 9.17 1.07 12.69
C ALA A 159 9.59 1.14 14.17
N ARG A 160 8.65 0.99 15.10
CA ARG A 160 8.91 0.97 16.55
C ARG A 160 9.69 -0.28 16.98
N THR A 161 9.26 -1.47 16.56
CA THR A 161 9.82 -2.74 17.04
C THR A 161 10.94 -3.31 16.16
N GLY A 162 10.95 -2.96 14.88
CA GLY A 162 11.82 -3.50 13.85
C GLY A 162 11.21 -4.67 13.08
N PHE A 163 11.68 -4.90 11.85
CA PHE A 163 11.22 -5.97 10.97
C PHE A 163 11.33 -7.36 11.59
N ALA A 164 12.39 -7.64 12.33
CA ALA A 164 12.61 -8.93 12.97
C ALA A 164 11.52 -9.29 14.01
N ALA A 165 10.85 -8.29 14.58
CA ALA A 165 9.75 -8.45 15.53
C ALA A 165 8.37 -8.27 14.89
N SER A 166 8.30 -7.99 13.58
CA SER A 166 7.04 -7.78 12.88
C SER A 166 6.39 -9.12 12.55
N PRO A 167 5.13 -9.37 12.94
CA PRO A 167 4.43 -10.62 12.61
C PRO A 167 4.17 -10.81 11.11
N ILE A 168 4.42 -9.76 10.30
CA ILE A 168 4.35 -9.83 8.84
C ILE A 168 5.66 -10.38 8.26
N PHE A 169 6.80 -10.13 8.92
CA PHE A 169 8.15 -10.34 8.36
C PHE A 169 9.07 -11.21 9.22
N ASP A 170 8.56 -11.88 10.24
CA ASP A 170 9.32 -12.76 11.15
C ASP A 170 9.74 -14.11 10.51
N GLY A 171 9.23 -14.43 9.31
CA GLY A 171 9.52 -15.68 8.61
C GLY A 171 8.77 -16.90 9.15
N SER A 172 7.82 -16.72 10.06
CA SER A 172 6.97 -17.77 10.59
C SER A 172 5.99 -18.31 9.54
N ALA A 173 5.26 -19.37 9.88
CA ALA A 173 4.22 -19.95 9.03
C ALA A 173 2.99 -19.03 8.84
N VAL A 174 2.89 -17.96 9.63
CA VAL A 174 1.81 -16.97 9.60
C VAL A 174 2.31 -15.57 9.25
N SER A 175 3.47 -15.50 8.58
CA SER A 175 4.04 -14.26 8.06
C SER A 175 3.90 -14.22 6.54
N LEU A 176 4.15 -13.07 5.92
CA LEU A 176 4.35 -12.96 4.47
C LEU A 176 5.78 -13.33 4.08
N SER A 177 6.29 -14.40 4.68
CA SER A 177 7.70 -14.79 4.73
C SER A 177 8.61 -13.77 5.42
N GLY A 178 9.89 -14.10 5.52
CA GLY A 178 10.85 -13.29 6.27
C GLY A 178 11.75 -12.42 5.39
N ASN A 179 12.95 -12.18 5.91
CA ASN A 179 14.03 -11.53 5.21
C ASN A 179 14.62 -12.43 4.11
N GLY A 180 15.38 -11.83 3.20
CA GLY A 180 16.24 -12.55 2.26
C GLY A 180 17.50 -13.10 2.94
N ALA A 181 18.11 -14.10 2.31
CA ALA A 181 19.40 -14.62 2.77
C ALA A 181 20.44 -13.49 2.87
N PRO A 182 21.23 -13.40 3.95
CA PRO A 182 22.17 -12.29 4.13
C PRO A 182 23.21 -12.21 3.00
N VAL A 183 23.41 -11.02 2.46
CA VAL A 183 24.47 -10.71 1.49
C VAL A 183 25.45 -9.72 2.15
N PRO A 184 26.71 -10.11 2.41
CA PRO A 184 27.66 -9.26 3.09
C PRO A 184 28.16 -8.12 2.19
N ASN A 185 28.59 -7.02 2.80
CA ASN A 185 29.26 -5.90 2.12
C ASN A 185 28.44 -5.27 0.97
N GLN A 186 27.11 -5.25 1.11
CA GLN A 186 26.26 -4.48 0.21
C GLN A 186 26.55 -2.98 0.36
N GLY A 187 26.56 -2.26 -0.77
CA GLY A 187 26.69 -0.80 -0.79
C GLY A 187 25.36 -0.09 -0.62
N GLU A 188 25.38 1.23 -0.76
CA GLU A 188 24.18 2.06 -0.75
C GLU A 188 23.30 1.78 -1.97
N VAL A 189 21.99 1.94 -1.79
CA VAL A 189 21.02 1.98 -2.89
C VAL A 189 20.78 3.45 -3.24
N LEU A 190 20.86 3.78 -4.53
CA LEU A 190 20.58 5.11 -5.04
C LEU A 190 19.23 5.09 -5.76
N VAL A 191 18.19 5.59 -5.11
CA VAL A 191 16.83 5.65 -5.65
C VAL A 191 16.63 6.93 -6.44
N GLY A 192 16.10 6.82 -7.65
CA GLY A 192 15.99 7.94 -8.58
C GLY A 192 17.35 8.28 -9.20
N GLY A 193 17.64 9.56 -9.38
CA GLY A 193 18.91 10.03 -9.93
C GLY A 193 18.78 10.68 -11.32
N PRO A 194 19.85 11.30 -11.84
CA PRO A 194 19.83 12.04 -13.10
C PRO A 194 19.35 11.18 -14.28
N ASP A 195 19.70 9.89 -14.29
CA ASP A 195 19.39 8.97 -15.39
C ASP A 195 17.95 8.46 -15.37
N THR A 196 17.21 8.64 -14.28
CA THR A 196 15.82 8.13 -14.13
C THR A 196 14.81 9.26 -13.93
N THR A 197 15.06 10.17 -12.98
CA THR A 197 14.16 11.28 -12.64
C THR A 197 14.70 12.65 -13.06
N GLY A 198 15.97 12.75 -13.46
CA GLY A 198 16.63 14.03 -13.71
C GLY A 198 16.97 14.81 -12.43
N LEU A 199 16.80 14.20 -11.24
CA LEU A 199 17.01 14.82 -9.93
C LEU A 199 18.13 14.11 -9.15
N ALA A 200 18.55 14.69 -8.02
CA ALA A 200 19.50 14.02 -7.13
C ALA A 200 18.91 12.71 -6.57
N PRO A 201 19.69 11.62 -6.47
CA PRO A 201 19.20 10.36 -5.96
C PRO A 201 19.05 10.41 -4.43
N ILE A 202 18.07 9.68 -3.91
CA ILE A 202 17.91 9.42 -2.48
C ILE A 202 18.81 8.23 -2.12
N ARG A 203 19.67 8.42 -1.12
CA ARG A 203 20.61 7.40 -0.64
C ARG A 203 19.96 6.58 0.47
N LEU A 204 19.91 5.27 0.30
CA LEU A 204 19.39 4.35 1.31
C LEU A 204 20.48 3.38 1.75
N PRO A 205 20.58 3.09 3.06
CA PRO A 205 21.48 2.05 3.53
C PRO A 205 21.00 0.67 3.05
N PRO A 206 21.90 -0.31 2.91
CA PRO A 206 21.50 -1.70 2.73
C PRO A 206 20.77 -2.21 3.98
N GLY A 207 19.96 -3.25 3.79
CA GLY A 207 19.30 -3.95 4.86
C GLY A 207 20.15 -5.08 5.45
N SER A 208 19.46 -6.00 6.12
CA SER A 208 20.07 -7.18 6.75
C SER A 208 19.98 -8.47 5.93
N GLY A 209 19.45 -8.39 4.70
CA GLY A 209 19.18 -9.51 3.80
C GLY A 209 19.93 -9.36 2.47
N GLY A 210 19.20 -9.39 1.36
CA GLY A 210 19.71 -9.16 -0.01
C GLY A 210 19.45 -10.32 -0.97
N GLY A 211 19.43 -11.56 -0.47
CA GLY A 211 19.20 -12.77 -1.25
C GLY A 211 17.73 -13.19 -1.33
N CYS A 212 17.49 -14.41 -1.81
CA CYS A 212 16.17 -15.02 -1.81
C CYS A 212 15.61 -15.14 -0.39
N VAL A 213 14.32 -14.92 -0.23
CA VAL A 213 13.60 -15.22 1.02
C VAL A 213 13.69 -16.72 1.29
N TYR A 214 14.12 -17.10 2.50
CA TYR A 214 14.48 -18.48 2.83
C TYR A 214 13.55 -19.14 3.85
N ALA A 215 12.60 -18.40 4.44
CA ALA A 215 11.68 -18.90 5.46
C ALA A 215 10.28 -18.30 5.30
N GLY A 216 9.27 -19.09 5.66
CA GLY A 216 7.85 -18.73 5.57
C GLY A 216 7.15 -19.18 4.28
N PRO A 217 5.83 -18.92 4.16
CA PRO A 217 4.95 -19.54 3.17
C PRO A 217 5.28 -19.25 1.71
N PHE A 218 5.96 -18.13 1.46
CA PHE A 218 6.32 -17.62 0.13
C PHE A 218 7.81 -17.79 -0.20
N SER A 219 8.57 -18.54 0.61
CA SER A 219 9.99 -18.84 0.32
C SER A 219 10.24 -19.53 -1.02
N ASN A 220 9.25 -20.29 -1.51
CA ASN A 220 9.28 -20.97 -2.81
C ASN A 220 8.47 -20.22 -3.90
N MET A 221 8.01 -19.00 -3.65
CA MET A 221 7.27 -18.25 -4.66
C MET A 221 8.18 -17.84 -5.82
N SER A 222 7.61 -17.78 -7.01
CA SER A 222 8.28 -17.25 -8.21
C SER A 222 7.75 -15.86 -8.51
N VAL A 223 8.66 -14.90 -8.64
CA VAL A 223 8.43 -13.59 -9.25
C VAL A 223 8.66 -13.79 -10.76
N ASN A 224 7.60 -13.75 -11.56
CA ASN A 224 7.67 -14.13 -12.98
C ASN A 224 7.93 -12.95 -13.94
N LEU A 225 7.63 -11.72 -13.51
CA LEU A 225 7.70 -10.50 -14.32
C LEU A 225 8.84 -9.58 -13.85
N GLY A 226 9.19 -8.61 -14.68
CA GLY A 226 10.27 -7.65 -14.42
C GLY A 226 11.67 -8.25 -14.54
N PRO A 227 12.70 -7.55 -14.04
CA PRO A 227 12.63 -6.20 -13.47
C PRO A 227 12.32 -5.14 -14.53
N ALA A 228 11.69 -4.04 -14.15
CA ALA A 228 11.43 -2.90 -15.03
C ALA A 228 12.26 -1.67 -14.63
N LEU A 229 12.42 -1.42 -13.33
CA LEU A 229 13.31 -0.39 -12.80
C LEU A 229 13.77 -0.77 -11.39
N LEU A 230 14.60 -1.82 -11.31
CA LEU A 230 15.08 -2.37 -10.04
C LEU A 230 16.38 -1.69 -9.60
N PHE A 231 16.34 -0.93 -8.50
CA PHE A 231 17.54 -0.31 -7.92
C PHE A 231 18.38 -1.31 -7.12
N LEU A 232 19.70 -1.27 -7.31
CA LEU A 232 20.67 -2.24 -6.76
C LEU A 232 21.59 -1.61 -5.69
N PRO A 233 22.14 -2.42 -4.75
CA PRO A 233 23.02 -1.97 -3.66
C PRO A 233 24.45 -1.65 -4.12
N ASN A 234 24.62 -1.24 -5.37
CA ASN A 234 25.87 -0.70 -5.93
C ASN A 234 25.62 0.65 -6.61
N GLY A 235 24.44 1.25 -6.40
CA GLY A 235 23.99 2.49 -7.02
C GLY A 235 23.53 2.39 -8.47
N SER A 236 23.57 1.20 -9.09
CA SER A 236 23.01 0.97 -10.42
C SER A 236 21.53 0.57 -10.37
N HIS A 237 20.89 0.49 -11.54
CA HIS A 237 19.57 -0.08 -11.70
C HIS A 237 19.56 -1.09 -12.86
N VAL A 238 18.59 -1.99 -12.87
CA VAL A 238 18.39 -2.97 -13.95
C VAL A 238 16.96 -2.87 -14.48
N SER A 239 16.85 -2.93 -15.80
CA SER A 239 15.59 -2.94 -16.53
C SER A 239 15.67 -4.00 -17.63
N ALA A 240 14.69 -4.89 -17.68
CA ALA A 240 14.52 -5.79 -18.81
C ALA A 240 14.07 -5.01 -20.05
N SER A 241 14.39 -5.52 -21.25
CA SER A 241 13.93 -4.92 -22.52
C SER A 241 12.40 -4.87 -22.61
N ASN A 242 11.75 -5.93 -22.12
CA ASN A 242 10.32 -5.98 -21.91
C ASN A 242 10.06 -6.60 -20.52
N PRO A 243 9.64 -5.82 -19.52
CA PRO A 243 9.38 -6.32 -18.17
C PRO A 243 8.15 -7.25 -18.09
N LEU A 244 7.38 -7.40 -19.18
CA LEU A 244 6.25 -8.34 -19.26
C LEU A 244 6.65 -9.73 -19.81
N ASP A 245 7.91 -9.92 -20.21
CA ASP A 245 8.43 -11.22 -20.62
C ASP A 245 8.65 -12.16 -19.41
N TYR A 246 8.72 -13.47 -19.67
CA TYR A 246 8.90 -14.47 -18.61
C TYR A 246 10.31 -14.44 -18.03
N ASN A 247 10.44 -14.10 -16.75
CA ASN A 247 11.69 -14.04 -16.02
C ASN A 247 11.51 -14.55 -14.57
N ALA A 248 11.18 -15.84 -14.44
CA ALA A 248 10.97 -16.50 -13.15
C ALA A 248 12.23 -16.48 -12.28
N ARG A 249 12.09 -15.96 -11.06
CA ARG A 249 13.14 -15.90 -10.03
C ARG A 249 12.53 -15.88 -8.64
N CYS A 250 13.34 -16.12 -7.61
CA CYS A 250 12.88 -16.06 -6.23
C CYS A 250 12.48 -14.63 -5.81
N LEU A 251 11.53 -14.51 -4.89
CA LEU A 251 11.35 -13.27 -4.11
C LEU A 251 12.63 -12.99 -3.31
N ARG A 252 13.15 -11.76 -3.38
CA ARG A 252 14.27 -11.30 -2.56
C ARG A 252 13.82 -10.18 -1.64
N ARG A 253 14.31 -10.17 -0.41
CA ARG A 253 14.13 -9.05 0.51
C ARG A 253 15.45 -8.65 1.14
N ASP A 254 15.54 -7.36 1.45
CA ASP A 254 16.63 -6.77 2.17
C ASP A 254 16.03 -5.83 3.21
N LEU A 255 15.41 -6.42 4.23
CA LEU A 255 14.60 -5.69 5.21
C LEU A 255 15.46 -4.64 5.93
N THR A 256 15.05 -3.38 5.84
CA THR A 256 15.85 -2.22 6.23
C THR A 256 15.11 -1.33 7.23
N ASP A 257 15.29 -1.60 8.53
CA ASP A 257 14.66 -0.84 9.62
C ASP A 257 14.93 0.68 9.54
N ALA A 258 16.14 1.06 9.15
CA ALA A 258 16.55 2.46 9.06
C ALA A 258 15.70 3.24 8.03
N VAL A 259 15.39 2.62 6.89
CA VAL A 259 14.56 3.23 5.84
C VAL A 259 13.12 3.38 6.33
N LEU A 260 12.56 2.34 6.96
CA LEU A 260 11.20 2.41 7.50
C LEU A 260 11.07 3.47 8.60
N ARG A 261 12.01 3.49 9.55
CA ARG A 261 12.02 4.45 10.66
C ARG A 261 12.16 5.89 10.20
N ALA A 262 12.90 6.14 9.13
CA ALA A 262 13.09 7.49 8.61
C ALA A 262 11.86 8.02 7.87
N ASN A 263 11.03 7.15 7.29
CA ASN A 263 10.01 7.56 6.31
C ASN A 263 8.57 7.23 6.72
N ALA A 264 8.34 6.14 7.46
CA ALA A 264 7.01 5.59 7.73
C ALA A 264 6.82 5.21 9.22
N ASN A 265 7.15 6.14 10.12
CA ASN A 265 6.89 6.00 11.55
C ASN A 265 5.59 6.74 11.98
N ALA A 266 5.24 6.69 13.27
CA ALA A 266 4.03 7.34 13.78
C ALA A 266 4.00 8.85 13.55
N SER A 267 5.15 9.53 13.70
CA SER A 267 5.28 10.97 13.42
C SER A 267 5.09 11.27 11.94
N SER A 268 5.67 10.46 11.03
CA SER A 268 5.43 10.59 9.58
C SER A 268 3.95 10.50 9.22
N ILE A 269 3.21 9.56 9.81
CA ILE A 269 1.76 9.39 9.58
C ILE A 269 0.99 10.57 10.17
N ALA A 270 1.29 10.97 11.40
CA ALA A 270 0.64 12.11 12.06
C ALA A 270 0.86 13.40 11.26
N THR A 271 2.09 13.69 10.81
CA THR A 271 2.42 14.83 9.95
C THR A 271 1.64 14.78 8.65
N LEU A 272 1.65 13.64 7.95
CA LEU A 272 0.91 13.48 6.70
C LEU A 272 -0.58 13.79 6.85
N VAL A 273 -1.22 13.26 7.91
CA VAL A 273 -2.67 13.46 8.12
C VAL A 273 -3.00 14.86 8.64
N LEU A 274 -2.19 15.40 9.56
CA LEU A 274 -2.49 16.65 10.28
C LEU A 274 -2.11 17.90 9.48
N ASP A 275 -0.98 17.90 8.76
CA ASP A 275 -0.47 19.08 8.06
C ASP A 275 -0.95 19.19 6.60
N SER A 276 -1.49 18.12 6.02
CA SER A 276 -2.01 18.17 4.64
C SER A 276 -3.40 18.80 4.61
N GLY A 277 -3.48 20.03 4.11
CA GLY A 277 -4.71 20.81 4.02
C GLY A 277 -5.66 20.39 2.89
N ASP A 278 -5.10 19.86 1.81
CA ASP A 278 -5.82 19.46 0.59
C ASP A 278 -5.26 18.16 0.00
N ILE A 279 -5.97 17.59 -0.99
CA ILE A 279 -5.58 16.33 -1.62
C ILE A 279 -4.22 16.41 -2.32
N HIS A 280 -3.85 17.57 -2.88
CA HIS A 280 -2.58 17.76 -3.59
C HIS A 280 -1.41 17.62 -2.61
N SER A 281 -1.42 18.39 -1.52
CA SER A 281 -0.41 18.32 -0.46
C SER A 281 -0.36 16.93 0.17
N PHE A 282 -1.52 16.30 0.42
CA PHE A 282 -1.59 14.96 0.98
C PHE A 282 -0.93 13.90 0.08
N GLN A 283 -1.33 13.78 -1.19
CA GLN A 283 -0.81 12.72 -2.06
C GLN A 283 0.65 12.95 -2.46
N THR A 284 1.09 14.22 -2.55
CA THR A 284 2.50 14.57 -2.77
C THR A 284 3.35 14.19 -1.55
N ALA A 285 2.91 14.51 -0.33
CA ALA A 285 3.64 14.16 0.88
C ALA A 285 3.67 12.64 1.14
N MET A 286 2.60 11.93 0.78
CA MET A 286 2.51 10.48 0.91
C MET A 286 3.51 9.74 0.00
N GLN A 287 3.59 10.13 -1.28
CA GLN A 287 4.52 9.54 -2.27
C GLN A 287 5.95 10.07 -2.12
N GLY A 288 6.11 11.23 -1.47
CA GLY A 288 7.38 11.90 -1.27
C GLY A 288 7.69 12.86 -2.42
N ALA A 289 8.11 14.08 -2.10
CA ALA A 289 8.50 15.04 -3.12
C ALA A 289 9.70 14.49 -3.92
N PRO A 290 9.61 14.41 -5.27
CA PRO A 290 10.66 13.84 -6.11
C PRO A 290 12.04 14.43 -5.80
N GLY A 291 13.03 13.55 -5.58
CA GLY A 291 14.41 13.94 -5.27
C GLY A 291 14.64 14.48 -3.85
N ALA A 292 13.61 14.52 -2.99
CA ALA A 292 13.70 15.07 -1.64
C ALA A 292 13.28 14.07 -0.55
N SER A 293 12.22 13.30 -0.78
CA SER A 293 11.69 12.35 0.21
C SER A 293 11.05 11.16 -0.49
N LEU A 294 10.96 10.02 0.20
CA LEU A 294 10.20 8.86 -0.26
C LEU A 294 8.76 8.85 0.26
N GLY A 295 8.42 9.74 1.19
CA GLY A 295 7.14 9.69 1.90
C GLY A 295 6.90 8.34 2.59
N VAL A 296 5.69 8.16 3.13
CA VAL A 296 5.31 6.88 3.77
C VAL A 296 5.13 5.76 2.73
N HIS A 297 4.72 6.10 1.50
CA HIS A 297 4.51 5.13 0.41
C HIS A 297 5.84 4.56 -0.08
N GLY A 298 6.72 5.40 -0.63
CA GLY A 298 8.05 4.96 -1.08
C GLY A 298 8.88 4.40 0.07
N GLY A 299 8.82 5.02 1.25
CA GLY A 299 9.57 4.59 2.43
C GLY A 299 9.29 3.14 2.82
N ALA A 300 8.01 2.73 2.82
CA ALA A 300 7.64 1.36 3.14
C ALA A 300 7.99 0.37 2.03
N HIS A 301 7.84 0.73 0.75
CA HIS A 301 8.31 -0.12 -0.38
C HIS A 301 9.82 -0.38 -0.29
N TYR A 302 10.62 0.68 -0.25
CA TYR A 302 12.08 0.55 -0.25
C TYR A 302 12.63 -0.06 1.04
N ALA A 303 11.88 -0.03 2.15
CA ALA A 303 12.24 -0.72 3.38
C ALA A 303 12.15 -2.25 3.28
N LEU A 304 11.33 -2.79 2.36
CA LEU A 304 11.33 -4.24 2.07
C LEU A 304 12.63 -4.66 1.36
N GLY A 305 13.21 -3.74 0.60
CA GLY A 305 14.43 -3.97 -0.15
C GLY A 305 14.27 -5.07 -1.21
N GLY A 306 15.41 -5.61 -1.67
CA GLY A 306 15.42 -6.76 -2.58
C GLY A 306 14.67 -6.55 -3.89
N ASP A 307 14.02 -7.62 -4.38
CA ASP A 307 13.39 -7.74 -5.70
C ASP A 307 12.06 -8.51 -5.54
N PRO A 308 10.91 -7.87 -5.82
CA PRO A 308 10.76 -6.57 -6.50
C PRO A 308 10.54 -5.37 -5.57
N GLY A 309 10.86 -5.45 -4.27
CA GLY A 309 10.59 -4.35 -3.32
C GLY A 309 11.28 -3.02 -3.65
N ARG A 310 12.38 -3.03 -4.43
CA ARG A 310 13.05 -1.83 -4.96
C ARG A 310 12.70 -1.52 -6.42
N ASP A 311 11.71 -2.18 -6.98
CA ASP A 311 11.26 -1.97 -8.36
C ASP A 311 9.92 -1.24 -8.36
N PHE A 312 9.95 0.01 -8.84
CA PHE A 312 8.78 0.90 -8.86
C PHE A 312 7.58 0.31 -9.62
N PHE A 313 7.83 -0.48 -10.66
CA PHE A 313 6.78 -1.05 -11.52
C PHE A 313 6.33 -2.43 -11.05
N VAL A 314 7.26 -3.21 -10.49
CA VAL A 314 7.07 -4.64 -10.22
C VAL A 314 6.75 -4.91 -8.75
N SER A 315 6.67 -3.87 -7.91
CA SER A 315 6.45 -3.99 -6.46
C SER A 315 5.27 -4.88 -6.02
N PRO A 316 4.13 -5.03 -6.76
CA PRO A 316 3.11 -6.01 -6.40
C PRO A 316 3.56 -7.47 -6.43
N GLY A 317 4.72 -7.76 -7.04
CA GLY A 317 5.34 -9.07 -6.99
C GLY A 317 5.83 -9.47 -5.59
N ASP A 318 5.93 -8.53 -4.64
CA ASP A 318 6.06 -8.84 -3.21
C ASP A 318 4.65 -8.92 -2.57
N PRO A 319 4.27 -10.03 -1.91
CA PRO A 319 2.95 -10.18 -1.29
C PRO A 319 2.64 -9.14 -0.20
N ALA A 320 3.65 -8.48 0.38
CA ALA A 320 3.45 -7.39 1.33
C ALA A 320 2.87 -6.12 0.69
N PHE A 321 2.91 -5.99 -0.64
CA PHE A 321 2.34 -4.86 -1.37
C PHE A 321 0.88 -4.59 -0.99
N PHE A 322 0.05 -5.62 -0.92
CA PHE A 322 -1.39 -5.45 -0.68
C PHE A 322 -1.69 -5.03 0.77
N LEU A 323 -0.88 -5.47 1.74
CA LEU A 323 -0.98 -4.98 3.12
C LEU A 323 -0.46 -3.54 3.24
N HIS A 324 0.62 -3.22 2.53
CA HIS A 324 1.13 -1.86 2.44
C HIS A 324 0.09 -0.90 1.84
N HIS A 325 -0.52 -1.26 0.71
CA HIS A 325 -1.51 -0.41 0.06
C HIS A 325 -2.87 -0.37 0.76
N ALA A 326 -3.23 -1.38 1.54
CA ALA A 326 -4.33 -1.26 2.49
C ALA A 326 -4.03 -0.24 3.60
N MET A 327 -2.77 -0.07 4.03
CA MET A 327 -2.38 0.99 4.96
C MET A 327 -2.32 2.37 4.29
N VAL A 328 -1.85 2.46 3.04
CA VAL A 328 -1.97 3.68 2.21
C VAL A 328 -3.43 4.14 2.15
N ASP A 329 -4.33 3.21 1.83
CA ASP A 329 -5.76 3.46 1.77
C ASP A 329 -6.34 3.86 3.13
N ARG A 330 -5.94 3.19 4.22
CA ARG A 330 -6.32 3.55 5.59
C ARG A 330 -5.92 4.98 5.93
N VAL A 331 -4.69 5.38 5.64
CA VAL A 331 -4.21 6.75 5.93
C VAL A 331 -4.96 7.80 5.11
N TRP A 332 -5.27 7.50 3.85
CA TRP A 332 -6.13 8.37 3.03
C TRP A 332 -7.55 8.44 3.59
N TRP A 333 -8.15 7.31 3.95
CA TRP A 333 -9.47 7.25 4.57
C TRP A 333 -9.54 8.06 5.87
N VAL A 334 -8.55 7.91 6.77
CA VAL A 334 -8.45 8.72 7.99
C VAL A 334 -8.40 10.21 7.66
N TRP A 335 -7.59 10.61 6.67
CA TRP A 335 -7.52 12.00 6.23
C TRP A 335 -8.87 12.48 5.67
N GLN A 336 -9.58 11.67 4.87
CA GLN A 336 -10.89 12.03 4.32
C GLN A 336 -11.94 12.23 5.42
N MET A 337 -11.99 11.36 6.43
CA MET A 337 -13.00 11.39 7.49
C MET A 337 -12.88 12.62 8.42
N ARG A 338 -11.70 13.22 8.53
CA ARG A 338 -11.53 14.52 9.24
C ARG A 338 -12.26 15.69 8.57
N GLY A 339 -12.64 15.54 7.29
CA GLY A 339 -13.16 16.63 6.47
C GLY A 339 -14.69 16.74 6.43
N GLN A 340 -15.44 15.96 7.20
CA GLN A 340 -16.92 15.94 7.17
C GLN A 340 -17.47 15.85 5.72
N GLY A 341 -16.90 14.96 4.90
CA GLY A 341 -17.28 14.76 3.50
C GLY A 341 -16.66 15.73 2.49
N VAL A 342 -16.17 16.92 2.90
CA VAL A 342 -15.56 17.93 1.98
C VAL A 342 -14.30 17.41 1.29
N ARG A 343 -13.62 16.44 1.90
CA ARG A 343 -12.40 15.83 1.39
C ARG A 343 -12.64 14.68 0.39
N LEU A 344 -13.83 14.07 0.39
CA LEU A 344 -14.17 12.96 -0.51
C LEU A 344 -14.06 13.34 -2.01
N PRO A 345 -14.64 14.45 -2.49
CA PRO A 345 -14.63 14.78 -3.92
C PRO A 345 -13.30 15.40 -4.41
N GLN A 346 -12.30 15.57 -3.54
CA GLN A 346 -11.08 16.27 -3.91
C GLN A 346 -10.21 15.39 -4.84
N VAL A 347 -9.81 15.97 -5.97
CA VAL A 347 -8.86 15.38 -6.93
C VAL A 347 -7.87 16.48 -7.33
N ALA A 348 -6.60 16.13 -7.46
CA ALA A 348 -5.54 17.03 -7.92
C ALA A 348 -4.53 16.27 -8.80
N GLN A 349 -3.60 17.00 -9.43
CA GLN A 349 -2.62 16.47 -10.40
C GLN A 349 -3.25 16.00 -11.74
N THR A 350 -2.40 15.54 -12.65
CA THR A 350 -2.76 15.15 -14.03
C THR A 350 -2.75 13.63 -14.19
N GLY A 351 -2.97 13.13 -15.42
CA GLY A 351 -3.06 11.70 -15.73
C GLY A 351 -1.74 11.04 -16.12
N THR A 352 -0.62 11.76 -16.01
CA THR A 352 0.72 11.27 -16.38
C THR A 352 1.70 11.51 -15.22
N PHE A 353 2.61 10.58 -15.01
CA PHE A 353 3.63 10.65 -13.95
C PHE A 353 4.39 11.97 -14.03
N LEU A 354 4.33 12.75 -12.94
CA LEU A 354 4.94 14.09 -12.84
C LEU A 354 4.53 15.07 -13.96
N ASP A 355 3.36 14.86 -14.56
CA ASP A 355 2.86 15.61 -15.73
C ASP A 355 3.81 15.52 -16.96
N VAL A 356 4.44 14.35 -17.15
CA VAL A 356 5.34 14.08 -18.29
C VAL A 356 4.92 12.82 -19.07
N PRO A 357 4.52 12.95 -20.36
CA PRO A 357 4.23 14.20 -21.06
C PRO A 357 3.05 14.94 -20.41
N LYS A 358 2.92 16.25 -20.66
CA LYS A 358 1.82 17.04 -20.12
C LYS A 358 0.47 16.43 -20.46
N SER A 359 -0.39 16.30 -19.46
CA SER A 359 -1.76 15.85 -19.62
C SER A 359 -2.73 16.80 -18.92
N ARG A 360 -4.03 16.63 -19.14
CA ARG A 360 -5.03 17.45 -18.46
C ARG A 360 -5.13 17.06 -16.98
N ASN A 361 -5.61 17.98 -16.16
CA ASN A 361 -5.96 17.67 -14.77
C ASN A 361 -6.96 16.50 -14.70
N THR A 362 -6.76 15.65 -13.70
CA THR A 362 -7.66 14.54 -13.40
C THR A 362 -8.97 15.10 -12.83
N SER A 363 -10.08 14.45 -13.16
CA SER A 363 -11.42 14.79 -12.68
C SER A 363 -12.13 13.56 -12.10
N LEU A 364 -13.15 13.78 -11.26
CA LEU A 364 -14.02 12.70 -10.77
C LEU A 364 -14.70 11.91 -11.90
N GLY A 365 -14.87 12.52 -13.08
CA GLY A 365 -15.48 11.88 -14.23
C GLY A 365 -14.53 10.98 -15.03
N ASP A 366 -13.23 11.04 -14.76
CA ASP A 366 -12.21 10.27 -15.48
C ASP A 366 -12.34 8.80 -15.16
N ALA A 367 -12.09 7.95 -16.16
CA ALA A 367 -12.19 6.51 -16.02
C ALA A 367 -10.81 5.87 -15.83
N VAL A 368 -10.77 4.84 -15.00
CA VAL A 368 -9.61 3.94 -14.82
C VAL A 368 -10.05 2.49 -15.06
N ASP A 369 -9.09 1.63 -15.42
CA ASP A 369 -9.28 0.19 -15.57
C ASP A 369 -8.18 -0.60 -14.86
N LEU A 370 -8.45 -1.87 -14.58
CA LEU A 370 -7.47 -2.84 -14.07
C LEU A 370 -7.17 -3.94 -15.11
N GLY A 371 -7.31 -3.61 -16.40
CA GLY A 371 -7.07 -4.49 -17.53
C GLY A 371 -7.75 -5.86 -17.37
N PHE A 372 -6.92 -6.90 -17.24
CA PHE A 372 -7.34 -8.30 -17.14
C PHE A 372 -7.36 -8.83 -15.69
N ALA A 373 -6.99 -8.01 -14.71
CA ALA A 373 -6.93 -8.44 -13.30
C ALA A 373 -8.30 -8.91 -12.79
N LEU A 374 -9.42 -8.41 -13.35
CA LEU A 374 -10.79 -8.81 -12.98
C LEU A 374 -11.49 -9.74 -14.00
N GLY A 375 -10.76 -10.32 -14.95
CA GLY A 375 -11.35 -11.09 -16.05
C GLY A 375 -12.24 -12.27 -15.60
N SER A 376 -11.88 -12.95 -14.52
CA SER A 376 -12.59 -14.09 -13.93
C SER A 376 -13.95 -13.70 -13.30
N MET A 377 -14.14 -12.44 -12.95
CA MET A 377 -15.38 -11.93 -12.35
C MET A 377 -16.34 -11.33 -13.39
N GLY A 378 -16.04 -11.49 -14.68
CA GLY A 378 -16.83 -10.89 -15.76
C GLY A 378 -16.68 -9.37 -15.88
N LEU A 379 -15.71 -8.79 -15.17
CA LEU A 379 -15.43 -7.35 -15.11
C LEU A 379 -14.19 -6.98 -15.93
N ARG A 380 -13.93 -7.76 -16.99
CA ARG A 380 -12.81 -7.50 -17.91
C ARG A 380 -12.97 -6.11 -18.52
N GLU A 381 -11.90 -5.32 -18.50
CA GLU A 381 -11.88 -3.96 -19.07
C GLU A 381 -12.97 -3.05 -18.49
N GLN A 382 -13.46 -3.35 -17.26
CA GLN A 382 -14.40 -2.47 -16.59
C GLN A 382 -13.77 -1.11 -16.38
N LEU A 383 -14.48 -0.08 -16.82
CA LEU A 383 -14.13 1.31 -16.55
C LEU A 383 -14.85 1.77 -15.29
N MET A 384 -14.09 2.23 -14.30
CA MET A 384 -14.61 2.85 -13.09
C MET A 384 -14.29 4.34 -13.12
N ARG A 385 -15.26 5.19 -12.76
CA ARG A 385 -14.97 6.63 -12.62
C ARG A 385 -14.20 6.86 -11.35
N VAL A 386 -13.25 7.79 -11.36
CA VAL A 386 -12.50 8.21 -10.16
C VAL A 386 -13.47 8.56 -9.02
N GLY A 387 -14.58 9.24 -9.32
CA GLY A 387 -15.60 9.61 -8.34
C GLY A 387 -16.33 8.44 -7.68
N ASP A 388 -16.42 7.28 -8.34
CA ASP A 388 -17.01 6.07 -7.76
C ASP A 388 -16.05 5.38 -6.79
N LEU A 389 -14.78 5.81 -6.76
CA LEU A 389 -13.71 5.17 -6.00
C LEU A 389 -13.24 6.00 -4.80
N VAL A 390 -13.80 7.19 -4.57
CA VAL A 390 -13.31 8.09 -3.51
C VAL A 390 -13.82 7.78 -2.10
N SER A 391 -14.86 6.96 -1.94
CA SER A 391 -15.42 6.61 -0.62
C SER A 391 -15.47 5.11 -0.41
N THR A 392 -15.01 4.63 0.75
CA THR A 392 -14.97 3.19 1.10
C THR A 392 -16.35 2.58 1.37
N VAL A 393 -17.40 3.42 1.43
CA VAL A 393 -18.80 3.03 1.56
C VAL A 393 -19.64 3.45 0.35
N GLY A 394 -18.98 3.83 -0.75
CA GLY A 394 -19.56 4.25 -2.01
C GLY A 394 -19.10 3.38 -3.18
N GLY A 395 -19.78 3.51 -4.32
CA GLY A 395 -19.45 2.75 -5.52
C GLY A 395 -19.46 1.23 -5.28
N PRO A 396 -18.37 0.49 -5.62
CA PRO A 396 -18.29 -0.95 -5.40
C PRO A 396 -17.90 -1.32 -3.95
N PHE A 397 -17.66 -0.34 -3.08
CA PHE A 397 -17.06 -0.55 -1.78
C PHE A 397 -18.11 -0.57 -0.66
N CYS A 398 -17.84 -1.41 0.34
CA CYS A 398 -18.54 -1.38 1.62
C CYS A 398 -17.63 -1.87 2.74
N TYR A 399 -16.65 -1.05 3.10
CA TYR A 399 -15.71 -1.36 4.17
C TYR A 399 -15.24 -0.12 4.94
N VAL A 400 -14.74 -0.36 6.15
CA VAL A 400 -14.08 0.60 7.04
C VAL A 400 -12.78 0.01 7.59
N TYR A 401 -12.01 0.82 8.30
CA TYR A 401 -10.80 0.38 9.01
C TYR A 401 -11.02 0.43 10.52
N GLU A 402 -10.39 -0.50 11.24
CA GLU A 402 -10.25 -0.52 12.69
C GLU A 402 -8.77 -0.44 13.05
#